data_AF-Q0HYS4-F1
#
_entry.id   AF-Q0HYS4-F1
#
_cell.length_a   1.000
_cell.length_b   1.000
_cell.length_c   1.000
_cell.angle_alpha   90.00
_cell.angle_beta   90.00
_cell.angle_gamma   90.00
#
_symmetry.space_group_name_H-M   'P 1'
#
loop_
_entity.id
_entity.type
_entity.pdbx_description
1 polymer ?
#
loop_
_entity_poly.entity_id
_entity_poly.type
_entity_poly.pdbx_seq_one_letter_code
_entity_poly.pdbx_strand_id
1 'polypeptide(L)' 'MTKRVRIENADTSDHKLVVQTWQVAPDGQPHVLVKEEPLNYPTAMTEGLVFQGQYLVIKEV' A
#
# COMPACT_ATOMS: atom_id res chain seq x y z
N MET A 1 -9.99 14.91 0.30
CA MET A 1 -10.80 13.69 0.07
C MET A 1 -10.13 12.54 0.79
N THR A 2 -10.84 11.81 1.66
CA THR A 2 -10.28 10.67 2.40
C THR A 2 -10.99 9.40 1.96
N LYS A 3 -10.24 8.34 1.72
CA LYS A 3 -10.77 7.00 1.39
C LYS A 3 -10.32 6.01 2.43
N ARG A 4 -11.19 5.06 2.80
CA ARG A 4 -10.83 3.89 3.57
C ARG A 4 -10.70 2.72 2.61
N VAL A 5 -9.58 2.01 2.68
CA VAL A 5 -9.23 0.92 1.76
C VAL A 5 -8.83 -0.31 2.55
N ARG A 6 -9.15 -1.48 2.02
CA ARG A 6 -8.76 -2.78 2.54
C ARG A 6 -8.06 -3.53 1.41
N ILE A 7 -6.87 -4.05 1.67
CA ILE A 7 -6.09 -4.82 0.71
C ILE A 7 -5.76 -6.16 1.33
N GLU A 8 -6.02 -7.21 0.58
CA GLU A 8 -5.88 -8.59 1.03
C GLU A 8 -5.09 -9.38 -0.02
N ASN A 9 -4.13 -10.17 0.45
CA ASN A 9 -3.49 -11.19 -0.37
C ASN A 9 -4.47 -12.37 -0.52
N ALA A 10 -5.44 -12.23 -1.43
CA ALA A 10 -6.56 -13.16 -1.60
C ALA A 10 -6.20 -14.41 -2.44
N ASP A 11 -4.94 -14.86 -2.38
CA ASP A 11 -4.49 -16.09 -3.00
C ASP A 11 -4.22 -17.17 -1.93
N THR A 12 -4.20 -18.43 -2.37
CA THR A 12 -3.81 -19.62 -1.59
C THR A 12 -2.34 -20.03 -1.80
N SER A 13 -1.63 -19.37 -2.72
CA SER A 13 -0.21 -19.58 -2.97
C SER A 13 0.69 -18.74 -2.05
N ASP A 14 2.00 -19.01 -2.04
CA ASP A 14 3.00 -18.33 -1.19
C ASP A 14 3.50 -17.00 -1.78
N HIS A 15 2.69 -16.30 -2.56
CA HIS A 15 3.03 -14.95 -3.01
C HIS A 15 3.07 -14.01 -1.80
N LYS A 16 4.12 -13.18 -1.73
CA LYS A 16 4.27 -12.16 -0.71
C LYS A 16 4.05 -10.81 -1.37
N LEU A 17 3.26 -9.98 -0.71
CA LEU A 17 3.00 -8.63 -1.20
C LEU A 17 3.52 -7.61 -0.19
N VAL A 18 3.80 -6.43 -0.69
CA VAL A 18 3.99 -5.24 0.13
C VAL A 18 3.06 -4.14 -0.36
N VAL A 19 2.33 -3.55 0.58
CA VAL A 19 1.51 -2.36 0.34
C VAL A 19 2.26 -1.15 0.85
N GLN A 20 2.49 -0.19 -0.03
CA GLN A 20 3.18 1.07 0.29
C GLN A 20 2.22 2.24 0.13
N THR A 21 2.14 3.10 1.14
CA THR A 21 1.47 4.40 1.04
C THR A 21 2.53 5.46 0.77
N TRP A 22 2.33 6.23 -0.29
CA TRP A 22 3.24 7.28 -0.73
C TRP A 22 2.55 8.64 -0.69
N GLN A 23 3.30 9.67 -0.31
CA GLN A 23 2.90 11.06 -0.39
C GLN A 23 3.51 11.67 -1.66
N VAL A 24 2.65 12.23 -2.51
CA VAL A 24 3.07 13.03 -3.67
C VAL A 24 3.83 14.24 -3.16
N ALA A 25 5.04 14.42 -3.70
CA ALA A 25 5.86 15.60 -3.48
C ALA A 25 5.60 16.62 -4.60
N PRO A 26 5.97 17.90 -4.41
CA PRO A 26 5.94 18.89 -5.48
C PRO A 26 6.74 18.44 -6.71
N ASP A 27 6.37 18.92 -7.89
CA ASP A 27 6.98 18.53 -9.16
C ASP A 27 8.52 18.63 -9.12
N GLY A 28 9.16 17.56 -9.61
CA GLY A 28 10.61 17.42 -9.65
C GLY A 28 11.25 16.88 -8.36
N GLN A 29 10.48 16.69 -7.29
CA GLN A 29 10.98 16.06 -6.06
C GLN A 29 10.54 14.58 -5.97
N PRO A 30 11.37 13.71 -5.38
CA PRO A 30 10.96 12.35 -5.07
C PRO A 30 9.76 12.32 -4.11
N HIS A 31 8.81 11.44 -4.39
CA HIS A 31 7.71 11.16 -3.46
C HIS A 31 8.24 10.52 -2.17
N VAL A 32 7.50 10.69 -1.08
CA VAL A 32 7.91 10.20 0.24
C VAL A 32 7.12 8.96 0.60
N LEU A 33 7.82 7.87 0.95
CA LEU A 33 7.19 6.68 1.53
C LEU A 33 6.69 7.01 2.94
N VAL A 34 5.39 6.89 3.15
CA VAL A 34 4.73 7.20 4.43
C VAL A 34 4.59 5.95 5.29
N LYS A 35 4.22 4.82 4.66
CA LYS A 35 3.94 3.57 5.34
C LYS A 35 4.23 2.41 4.42
N GLU A 36 4.73 1.32 4.99
CA GLU A 36 4.94 0.05 4.30
C GLU A 36 4.34 -1.08 5.15
N GLU A 37 3.55 -1.95 4.52
CA GLU A 37 2.81 -3.00 5.19
C GLU A 37 2.99 -4.32 4.42
N PRO A 38 3.73 -5.28 4.98
CA PRO A 38 3.91 -6.58 4.33
C PRO A 38 2.67 -7.47 4.52
N LEU A 39 2.26 -8.13 3.44
CA LEU A 39 1.23 -9.18 3.43
C LEU A 39 1.92 -10.51 3.06
N ASN A 40 2.48 -11.17 4.08
CA ASN A 40 3.47 -12.24 3.91
C ASN A 40 2.89 -13.68 3.90
N TYR A 41 1.57 -13.82 3.86
CA TYR A 41 0.91 -15.13 3.84
C TYR A 41 -0.47 -15.03 3.16
N PRO A 42 -1.03 -16.16 2.68
CA PRO A 42 -2.40 -16.24 2.19
C PRO A 42 -3.39 -15.59 3.14
N THR A 43 -4.31 -14.77 2.64
CA THR A 43 -5.31 -14.01 3.42
C THR A 43 -4.75 -12.93 4.35
N ALA A 44 -3.43 -12.67 4.34
CA ALA A 44 -2.88 -11.51 5.02
C ALA A 44 -3.53 -10.23 4.48
N MET A 45 -3.89 -9.32 5.38
CA MET A 45 -4.70 -8.16 5.05
C MET A 45 -4.22 -6.93 5.81
N THR A 46 -4.32 -5.78 5.15
CA THR A 46 -4.22 -4.47 5.78
C THR A 46 -5.44 -3.62 5.48
N GLU A 47 -5.71 -2.67 6.36
CA GLU A 47 -6.72 -1.64 6.21
C GLU A 47 -6.13 -0.28 6.59
N GLY A 48 -6.49 0.76 5.83
CA GLY A 48 -5.95 2.09 6.06
C GLY A 48 -6.80 3.21 5.48
N LEU A 49 -6.42 4.42 5.86
CA LEU A 49 -6.94 5.65 5.27
C LEU A 49 -5.93 6.18 4.24
N VAL A 50 -6.43 6.57 3.07
CA VAL A 50 -5.66 7.29 2.06
C VAL A 50 -6.17 8.73 2.04
N PHE A 51 -5.27 9.66 2.32
CA PHE A 51 -5.56 11.09 2.36
C PHE A 51 -5.31 11.75 1.00
N GLN A 52 -5.70 13.02 0.86
CA GLN A 52 -5.42 13.79 -0.35
C GLN A 52 -3.91 13.92 -0.58
N GLY A 53 -3.49 13.76 -1.83
CA GLY A 53 -2.06 13.77 -2.19
C GLY A 53 -1.33 12.48 -1.84
N GLN A 54 -2.03 11.44 -1.38
CA GLN A 54 -1.47 10.11 -1.19
C GLN A 54 -1.96 9.14 -2.26
N TYR A 55 -1.14 8.12 -2.49
CA TYR A 55 -1.48 6.97 -3.33
C TYR A 55 -0.87 5.70 -2.75
N LEU A 56 -1.41 4.56 -3.18
CA LEU A 56 -0.93 3.24 -2.81
C LEU A 56 -0.13 2.63 -3.96
N VAL A 57 0.90 1.87 -3.61
CA VAL A 57 1.62 0.98 -4.53
C VAL A 57 1.59 -0.41 -3.92
N ILE A 58 1.18 -1.40 -4.70
CA ILE A 58 1.16 -2.81 -4.30
C ILE A 58 2.19 -3.53 -5.18
N LYS A 59 3.11 -4.26 -4.54
CA LYS A 59 4.18 -5.02 -5.24
C LYS A 59 4.23 -6.44 -4.71
N GLU A 60 4.51 -7.37 -5.61
CA GLU A 60 4.98 -8.70 -5.22
C GLU A 60 6.47 -8.63 -4.83
N VAL A 61 6.87 -9.46 -3.86
CA VAL A 61 8.23 -9.51 -3.28
C VAL A 61 8.77 -10.93 -3.20
#